data_AF-A0A940SEY4-F1
#
_entry.id   AF-A0A940SEY4-F1
#
_cell.length_a   1.000
_cell.length_b   1.000
_cell.length_c   1.000
_cell.angle_alpha   90.00
_cell.angle_beta   90.00
_cell.angle_gamma   90.00
#
_symmetry.space_group_name_H-M   'P 1'
#
loop_
_entity.id
_entity.type
_entity.pdbx_description
1 polymer ?
#
loop_
_entity_poly.entity_id
_entity_poly.type
_entity_poly.pdbx_seq_one_letter_code
_entity_poly.pdbx_strand_id
1 'polypeptide(L)'
;MRELWKMGAAALAMTAALTACVSTPSLSGTLGAPSFADLQAMCGSQPVDYGSDAQSVYVTLFDAYVANRRGGLSKADYCAFQTSIAQRYAALGASSDPQARNQWVEFFNAQRVKAMSWRAAVDPTLRSG
;
A
#
# COMPACT_ATOMS: atom_id res chain seq x y z
N MET A 1 -33.68 -55.29 19.25
CA MET A 1 -34.35 -53.97 19.26
C MET A 1 -33.38 -52.92 18.78
N ARG A 2 -33.78 -52.20 17.72
CA ARG A 2 -33.43 -50.81 17.36
C ARG A 2 -31.95 -50.43 17.18
N GLU A 3 -31.59 -50.30 15.90
CA GLU A 3 -31.15 -49.04 15.26
C GLU A 3 -30.24 -48.12 16.09
N LEU A 4 -28.95 -48.05 15.73
CA LEU A 4 -28.13 -46.87 15.98
C LEU A 4 -27.46 -46.42 14.69
N TRP A 5 -27.81 -45.18 14.36
CA TRP A 5 -27.66 -44.47 13.12
C TRP A 5 -26.22 -44.32 12.58
N LYS A 6 -26.17 -44.41 11.24
CA LYS A 6 -25.49 -43.48 10.31
C LYS A 6 -25.10 -42.14 10.94
N MET A 7 -23.80 -41.93 11.19
CA MET A 7 -23.17 -40.60 11.23
C MET A 7 -21.72 -40.75 10.78
N GLY A 8 -21.52 -40.79 9.47
CA GLY A 8 -20.20 -40.80 8.85
C GLY A 8 -20.23 -39.95 7.60
N ALA A 9 -20.07 -38.63 7.77
CA ALA A 9 -19.67 -37.65 6.75
C ALA A 9 -20.02 -36.22 7.23
N ALA A 10 -19.27 -35.67 8.18
CA ALA A 10 -19.28 -34.22 8.45
C ALA A 10 -18.07 -33.79 9.30
N ALA A 11 -16.88 -34.28 8.98
CA ALA A 11 -15.64 -33.77 9.56
C ALA A 11 -14.68 -33.59 8.41
N LEU A 12 -14.68 -32.39 7.79
CA LEU A 12 -13.64 -31.81 6.91
C LEU A 12 -14.23 -30.58 6.18
N ALA A 13 -14.62 -29.53 6.90
CA ALA A 13 -15.02 -28.26 6.26
C ALA A 13 -14.86 -27.02 7.16
N MET A 14 -13.93 -27.03 8.12
CA MET A 14 -13.76 -25.89 9.05
C MET A 14 -12.27 -25.55 9.28
N THR A 15 -11.45 -25.56 8.23
CA THR A 15 -10.05 -25.10 8.31
C THR A 15 -9.69 -24.01 7.28
N ALA A 16 -10.64 -23.54 6.47
CA ALA A 16 -10.38 -22.56 5.41
C ALA A 16 -10.74 -21.10 5.75
N ALA A 17 -11.03 -20.77 7.02
CA ALA A 17 -11.57 -19.46 7.41
C ALA A 17 -10.64 -18.59 8.30
N LEU A 18 -9.33 -18.86 8.32
CA LEU A 18 -8.37 -18.13 9.18
C LEU A 18 -7.23 -17.43 8.42
N THR A 19 -7.23 -17.41 7.09
CA THR A 19 -6.24 -16.67 6.28
C THR A 19 -6.74 -15.33 5.74
N ALA A 20 -7.92 -14.86 6.15
CA ALA A 20 -8.50 -13.58 5.71
C ALA A 20 -7.92 -12.34 6.44
N CYS A 21 -6.91 -12.52 7.29
CA CYS A 21 -6.30 -11.41 8.02
C CYS A 21 -5.09 -10.89 7.22
N VAL A 22 -5.24 -9.71 6.60
CA VAL A 22 -4.23 -8.96 5.83
C VAL A 22 -4.15 -9.34 4.34
N SER A 23 -5.19 -8.98 3.58
CA SER A 23 -5.07 -8.89 2.11
C SER A 23 -4.20 -7.68 1.75
N THR A 24 -3.12 -7.92 1.00
CA THR A 24 -2.33 -6.85 0.37
C THR A 24 -3.24 -6.08 -0.61
N PRO A 25 -3.37 -4.75 -0.50
CA PRO A 25 -4.28 -4.01 -1.36
C PRO A 25 -3.82 -4.06 -2.82
N SER A 26 -4.73 -4.39 -3.74
CA SER A 26 -4.44 -4.54 -5.17
C SER A 26 -3.95 -3.23 -5.80
N LEU A 27 -2.95 -3.33 -6.70
CA LEU A 27 -2.48 -2.21 -7.52
C LEU A 27 -3.56 -1.68 -8.47
N SER A 28 -4.56 -2.50 -8.82
CA SER A 28 -5.70 -2.07 -9.65
C SER A 28 -6.70 -1.19 -8.90
N GLY A 29 -6.48 -0.95 -7.60
CA GLY A 29 -7.42 -0.21 -6.75
C GLY A 29 -8.59 -1.09 -6.29
N THR A 30 -9.50 -0.46 -5.56
CA THR A 30 -10.74 -1.08 -5.06
C THR A 30 -11.91 -0.09 -5.18
N LEU A 31 -13.13 -0.52 -4.84
CA LEU A 31 -14.27 0.38 -4.68
C LEU A 31 -13.94 1.47 -3.63
N GLY A 32 -13.60 2.67 -4.10
CA GLY A 32 -13.29 3.85 -3.27
C GLY A 32 -11.81 4.22 -3.15
N ALA A 33 -10.89 3.36 -3.62
CA ALA A 33 -9.45 3.61 -3.65
C ALA A 33 -8.94 3.67 -5.12
N PRO A 34 -8.23 4.74 -5.53
CA PRO A 34 -7.66 4.84 -6.87
C PRO A 34 -6.66 3.71 -7.14
N SER A 35 -6.52 3.33 -8.40
CA SER A 35 -5.45 2.40 -8.80
C SER A 35 -4.08 3.06 -8.65
N PHE A 36 -3.02 2.24 -8.65
CA PHE A 36 -1.65 2.77 -8.63
C PHE A 36 -1.35 3.62 -9.87
N ALA A 37 -1.88 3.24 -11.03
CA ALA A 37 -1.76 4.03 -12.26
C ALA A 37 -2.46 5.39 -12.12
N ASP A 38 -3.66 5.43 -11.55
CA ASP A 38 -4.40 6.68 -11.33
C ASP A 38 -3.66 7.59 -10.35
N LEU A 39 -3.15 7.04 -9.25
CA LEU A 39 -2.33 7.79 -8.28
C LEU A 39 -1.11 8.42 -8.96
N GLN A 40 -0.47 7.69 -9.87
CA GLN A 40 0.69 8.21 -10.60
C GLN A 40 0.31 9.32 -11.61
N ALA A 41 -0.83 9.16 -12.29
CA ALA A 41 -1.32 10.11 -13.29
C ALA A 41 -1.81 11.44 -12.67
N MET A 42 -2.21 11.45 -11.40
CA MET A 42 -2.77 12.63 -10.72
C MET A 42 -1.88 13.88 -10.77
N CYS A 43 -0.57 13.70 -10.84
CA CYS A 43 0.41 14.78 -10.84
C CYS A 43 1.03 15.07 -12.22
N GLY A 44 0.50 14.45 -13.28
CA GLY A 44 0.95 14.70 -14.66
C GLY A 44 2.35 14.18 -14.99
N SER A 45 2.97 13.42 -14.09
CA SER A 45 4.26 12.76 -14.31
C SER A 45 4.08 11.48 -15.13
N GLN A 46 5.10 11.14 -15.94
CA GLN A 46 5.19 9.81 -16.56
C GLN A 46 5.13 8.72 -15.47
N PRO A 47 4.31 7.68 -15.66
CA PRO A 47 4.29 6.54 -14.76
C PRO A 47 5.67 5.91 -14.63
N VAL A 48 6.07 5.62 -13.39
CA VAL A 48 7.32 4.95 -13.05
C VAL A 48 7.02 3.48 -12.76
N ASP A 49 7.81 2.58 -13.35
CA ASP A 49 7.81 1.17 -12.99
C ASP A 49 8.72 0.95 -11.78
N TYR A 50 8.09 0.72 -10.62
CA TYR A 50 8.78 0.48 -9.36
C TYR A 50 9.17 -0.99 -9.13
N GLY A 51 8.93 -1.89 -10.10
CA GLY A 51 9.29 -3.30 -9.99
C GLY A 51 8.80 -3.94 -8.69
N SER A 52 9.72 -4.55 -7.94
CA SER A 52 9.41 -5.19 -6.65
C SER A 52 8.98 -4.22 -5.55
N ASP A 53 9.28 -2.93 -5.68
CA ASP A 53 8.88 -1.90 -4.71
C ASP A 53 7.45 -1.38 -4.97
N ALA A 54 6.81 -1.75 -6.09
CA ALA A 54 5.53 -1.19 -6.54
C ALA A 54 4.43 -1.24 -5.49
N GLN A 55 4.27 -2.38 -4.79
CA GLN A 55 3.27 -2.52 -3.74
C GLN A 55 3.51 -1.55 -2.58
N SER A 56 4.77 -1.41 -2.16
CA SER A 56 5.12 -0.53 -1.05
C SER A 56 4.96 0.94 -1.44
N VAL A 57 5.34 1.30 -2.67
CA VAL A 57 5.15 2.65 -3.20
C VAL A 57 3.67 2.98 -3.35
N TYR A 58 2.86 2.05 -3.84
CA TYR A 58 1.40 2.22 -3.92
C TYR A 58 0.78 2.55 -2.56
N VAL A 59 1.07 1.77 -1.52
CA VAL A 59 0.54 2.03 -0.17
C VAL A 59 1.01 3.40 0.35
N THR A 60 2.27 3.77 0.11
CA THR A 60 2.84 5.06 0.54
C THR A 60 2.16 6.23 -0.15
N LEU A 61 1.95 6.16 -1.47
CA LEU A 61 1.23 7.18 -2.21
C LEU A 61 -0.26 7.21 -1.81
N PHE A 62 -0.87 6.06 -1.53
CA PHE A 62 -2.24 5.99 -1.08
C PHE A 62 -2.44 6.68 0.28
N ASP A 63 -1.52 6.48 1.23
CA ASP A 63 -1.60 7.16 2.53
C ASP A 63 -1.51 8.70 2.38
N ALA A 64 -0.58 9.18 1.56
CA ALA A 64 -0.47 10.60 1.24
C ALA A 64 -1.70 11.12 0.46
N TYR A 65 -2.28 10.30 -0.42
CA TYR A 65 -3.51 10.62 -1.15
C TYR A 65 -4.70 10.79 -0.21
N VAL A 66 -4.86 9.93 0.80
CA VAL A 66 -5.92 10.06 1.81
C VAL A 66 -5.75 11.37 2.57
N ALA A 67 -4.52 11.73 2.95
CA ALA A 67 -4.22 13.02 3.57
C ALA A 67 -4.62 14.20 2.69
N ASN A 68 -4.25 14.16 1.41
CA ASN A 68 -4.62 15.19 0.43
C ASN A 68 -6.13 15.29 0.23
N ARG A 69 -6.82 14.15 0.08
CA ARG A 69 -8.27 14.10 -0.11
C ARG A 69 -9.06 14.68 1.07
N ARG A 70 -8.53 14.55 2.29
CA ARG A 70 -9.13 15.09 3.52
C ARG A 70 -8.61 16.48 3.90
N GLY A 71 -7.81 17.12 3.05
CA GLY A 71 -7.31 18.49 3.27
C GLY A 71 -6.13 18.60 4.25
N GLY A 72 -5.52 17.49 4.67
CA GLY A 72 -4.33 17.49 5.54
C GLY A 72 -3.00 17.63 4.80
N LEU A 73 -3.01 17.57 3.47
CA LEU A 73 -1.86 17.76 2.59
C LEU A 73 -2.34 18.54 1.36
N SER A 74 -1.62 19.57 0.92
CA SER A 74 -2.01 20.29 -0.29
C SER A 74 -1.75 19.43 -1.55
N LYS A 75 -2.48 19.68 -2.64
CA LYS A 75 -2.22 18.98 -3.91
C LYS A 75 -0.79 19.21 -4.41
N ALA A 76 -0.26 20.42 -4.22
CA ALA A 76 1.12 20.75 -4.60
C ALA A 76 2.14 19.93 -3.81
N ASP A 77 1.95 19.81 -2.48
CA ASP A 77 2.83 19.03 -1.62
C ASP A 77 2.74 17.52 -1.90
N TYR A 78 1.52 17.02 -2.18
CA TYR A 78 1.33 15.64 -2.63
C TYR A 78 2.10 15.35 -3.92
N CYS A 79 2.02 16.24 -4.90
CA CYS A 79 2.74 16.06 -6.16
C CYS A 79 4.25 16.18 -6.00
N ALA A 80 4.74 17.14 -5.21
CA ALA A 80 6.16 17.24 -4.88
C ALA A 80 6.68 15.96 -4.18
N PHE A 81 5.88 15.40 -3.26
CA PHE A 81 6.19 14.13 -2.60
C PHE A 81 6.31 12.99 -3.61
N GLN A 82 5.32 12.80 -4.48
CA GLN A 82 5.34 11.76 -5.52
C GLN A 82 6.56 11.93 -6.46
N THR A 83 6.85 13.15 -6.91
CA THR A 83 8.01 13.44 -7.75
C THR A 83 9.33 13.10 -7.06
N SER A 84 9.46 13.42 -5.77
CA SER A 84 10.70 13.12 -5.03
C SER A 84 10.98 11.61 -4.92
N ILE A 85 9.92 10.80 -4.75
CA ILE A 85 10.02 9.34 -4.70
C ILE A 85 10.44 8.81 -6.08
N ALA A 86 9.78 9.26 -7.14
CA ALA A 86 10.10 8.87 -8.52
C ALA A 86 11.56 9.19 -8.88
N GLN A 87 12.03 10.41 -8.58
CA GLN A 87 13.41 10.82 -8.84
C GLN A 87 14.42 9.99 -8.05
N ARG A 88 14.15 9.74 -6.77
CA ARG A 88 15.06 8.96 -5.93
C ARG A 88 15.09 7.48 -6.33
N TYR A 89 13.95 6.92 -6.73
CA TYR A 89 13.88 5.55 -7.25
C TYR A 89 14.67 5.43 -8.56
N ALA A 90 14.51 6.37 -9.49
CA ALA A 90 15.28 6.34 -10.75
C ALA A 90 16.80 6.41 -10.51
N ALA A 91 17.25 7.19 -9.52
CA ALA A 91 18.66 7.36 -9.21
C ALA A 91 19.28 6.17 -8.44
N LEU A 92 18.51 5.53 -7.55
CA LEU A 92 19.03 4.56 -6.59
C LEU A 92 18.29 3.23 -6.59
N GLY A 93 16.96 3.28 -6.70
CA GLY A 93 16.11 2.10 -6.64
C GLY A 93 16.24 1.21 -7.87
N ALA A 94 16.32 1.76 -9.08
CA ALA A 94 16.50 0.95 -10.28
C ALA A 94 17.90 0.31 -10.40
N SER A 95 18.84 0.67 -9.51
CA SER A 95 20.22 0.19 -9.55
C SER A 95 20.33 -1.27 -9.07
N SER A 96 21.25 -2.03 -9.68
CA SER A 96 21.65 -3.36 -9.20
C SER A 96 22.76 -3.30 -8.13
N ASP A 97 23.33 -2.12 -7.88
CA ASP A 97 24.33 -1.91 -6.82
C ASP A 97 23.68 -2.01 -5.42
N PRO A 98 24.14 -2.91 -4.53
CA PRO A 98 23.62 -3.05 -3.18
C PRO A 98 23.69 -1.76 -2.35
N GLN A 99 24.74 -0.94 -2.54
CA GLN A 99 24.88 0.30 -1.77
C GLN A 99 23.83 1.34 -2.19
N ALA A 100 23.65 1.55 -3.49
CA ALA A 100 22.58 2.40 -4.02
C ALA A 100 21.19 1.90 -3.57
N ARG A 101 20.95 0.58 -3.62
CA ARG A 101 19.69 -0.02 -3.16
C ARG A 101 19.43 0.21 -1.67
N ASN A 102 20.46 0.11 -0.82
CA ASN A 102 20.32 0.40 0.60
C ASN A 102 19.97 1.87 0.87
N GLN A 103 20.57 2.81 0.12
CA GLN A 103 20.23 4.23 0.21
C GLN A 103 18.79 4.52 -0.22
N TRP A 104 18.29 3.83 -1.25
CA TRP A 104 16.87 3.89 -1.62
C TRP A 104 15.97 3.40 -0.48
N VAL A 105 16.27 2.24 0.11
CA VAL A 105 15.47 1.66 1.19
C VAL A 105 15.41 2.60 2.39
N GLU A 106 16.54 3.18 2.79
CA GLU A 106 16.60 4.15 3.89
C GLU A 106 15.73 5.38 3.61
N PHE A 107 15.91 6.02 2.45
CA PHE A 107 15.10 7.17 2.04
C PHE A 107 13.61 6.83 2.01
N PHE A 108 13.27 5.70 1.40
CA PHE A 108 11.88 5.34 1.16
C PHE A 108 11.17 4.97 2.47
N ASN A 109 11.86 4.32 3.41
CA ASN A 109 11.33 4.08 4.76
C ASN A 109 10.97 5.40 5.49
N ALA A 110 11.79 6.45 5.34
CA ALA A 110 11.44 7.76 5.88
C ALA A 110 10.17 8.35 5.21
N GLN A 111 10.01 8.17 3.90
CA GLN A 111 8.80 8.62 3.19
C GLN A 111 7.54 7.85 3.61
N ARG A 112 7.66 6.55 3.90
CA ARG A 112 6.56 5.74 4.44
C ARG A 112 6.05 6.31 5.76
N VAL A 113 6.96 6.54 6.71
CA VAL A 113 6.62 7.12 8.02
C VAL A 113 5.96 8.49 7.84
N LYS A 114 6.50 9.33 6.94
CA LYS A 114 5.94 10.64 6.63
C LYS A 114 4.50 10.53 6.14
N ALA A 115 4.24 9.72 5.11
CA ALA A 115 2.90 9.54 4.55
C ALA A 115 1.90 8.98 5.58
N MET A 116 2.32 7.99 6.36
CA MET A 116 1.51 7.42 7.43
C MET A 116 1.14 8.47 8.49
N SER A 117 2.09 9.33 8.89
CA SER A 117 1.82 10.39 9.87
C SER A 117 0.82 11.43 9.36
N TRP A 118 0.89 11.80 8.07
CA TRP A 118 -0.11 12.67 7.45
C TRP A 118 -1.50 12.02 7.40
N ARG A 119 -1.58 10.73 7.05
CA ARG A 119 -2.86 10.02 7.06
C ARG A 119 -3.41 9.92 8.47
N ALA A 120 -2.58 9.52 9.43
CA ALA A 120 -2.97 9.45 10.84
C ALA A 120 -3.49 10.81 11.33
N ALA A 121 -2.95 11.93 10.85
CA ALA A 121 -3.41 13.27 11.19
C ALA A 121 -4.91 13.47 10.91
N VAL A 122 -5.40 12.97 9.78
CA VAL A 122 -6.76 13.18 9.24
C VAL A 122 -7.68 11.95 9.30
N ASP A 123 -7.16 10.80 9.70
CA ASP A 123 -7.88 9.52 9.75
C ASP A 123 -7.78 8.90 11.15
N PRO A 124 -8.76 9.16 12.04
CA PRO A 124 -8.69 8.69 13.42
C PRO A 124 -8.77 7.16 13.54
N THR A 125 -9.22 6.45 12.50
CA THR A 125 -9.24 4.98 12.48
C THR A 125 -7.85 4.34 12.55
N LEU A 126 -6.80 5.10 12.23
CA LEU A 126 -5.40 4.67 12.39
C LEU A 126 -4.82 4.97 13.79
N ARG A 127 -5.55 5.70 14.64
CA ARG A 127 -5.10 6.07 16.00
C ARG A 127 -5.66 5.18 17.11
N SER A 128 -6.72 4.42 16.82
CA SER A 128 -7.31 3.45 17.75
C SER A 128 -6.58 2.11 17.64
N GLY A 129 -5.37 2.07 18.18
CA GLY A 129 -4.66 0.82 18.50
C GLY A 129 -5.14 0.22 19.81
#